data_AF-A0A7K1BP05-F1
#
_entry.id   AF-A0A7K1BP05-F1
#
_cell.length_a   1.000
_cell.length_b   1.000
_cell.length_c   1.000
_cell.angle_alpha   90.00
_cell.angle_beta   90.00
_cell.angle_gamma   90.00
#
_symmetry.space_group_name_H-M   'P 1'
#
loop_
_entity.id
_entity.type
_entity.pdbx_description
1 polymer ?
#
loop_
_entity_poly.entity_id
_entity_poly.type
_entity_poly.pdbx_seq_one_letter_code
_entity_poly.pdbx_strand_id
1 'polypeptide(L)' 'MSASELDAENDGKIEAVITSGHIELIGRMPWSSNATFLAEATLGEDSVRVIYKPHIGERPLWDFPDGLC' A
#
# COMPACT_ATOMS: atom_id res chain seq x y z
N MET A 1 -9.81 -17.59 -0.55
CA MET A 1 -9.74 -16.57 0.51
C MET A 1 -10.73 -15.51 0.11
N SER A 2 -11.94 -15.58 0.67
CA SER A 2 -13.06 -14.74 0.27
C SER A 2 -12.81 -13.32 0.78
N ALA A 3 -12.73 -12.36 -0.13
CA ALA A 3 -12.77 -10.92 0.17
C ALA A 3 -14.22 -10.54 0.51
N SER A 4 -14.76 -11.15 1.57
CA SER A 4 -16.11 -10.89 2.05
C SER A 4 -16.11 -9.62 2.89
N GLU A 5 -16.95 -8.69 2.45
CA GLU A 5 -17.58 -7.60 3.22
C GLU A 5 -16.72 -6.33 3.40
N LEU A 6 -16.86 -5.43 2.41
CA LEU A 6 -16.46 -4.02 2.53
C LEU A 6 -17.47 -3.33 3.45
N ASP A 7 -17.14 -3.31 4.75
CA ASP A 7 -17.83 -2.49 5.73
C ASP A 7 -17.43 -1.02 5.49
N ALA A 8 -18.38 -0.17 5.11
CA ALA A 8 -18.09 1.24 4.80
C ALA A 8 -17.44 2.02 5.96
N GLU A 9 -17.69 1.60 7.21
CA GLU A 9 -17.01 2.12 8.40
C GLU A 9 -15.53 1.70 8.46
N ASN A 10 -15.23 0.47 8.05
CA ASN A 10 -13.86 -0.04 7.92
C ASN A 10 -13.13 0.66 6.76
N ASP A 11 -13.82 0.98 5.67
CA ASP A 11 -13.24 1.70 4.53
C ASP A 11 -12.77 3.11 4.93
N GLY A 12 -13.61 3.87 5.65
CA GLY A 12 -13.23 5.20 6.13
C GLY A 12 -12.05 5.18 7.12
N LYS A 13 -11.98 4.15 7.95
CA LYS A 13 -10.86 3.90 8.86
C LYS A 13 -9.58 3.53 8.09
N ILE A 14 -9.67 2.64 7.09
CA ILE A 14 -8.55 2.27 6.22
C ILE A 14 -8.01 3.52 5.50
N GLU A 15 -8.89 4.36 4.94
CA GLU A 15 -8.52 5.59 4.27
C GLU A 15 -7.76 6.56 5.19
N ALA A 16 -8.24 6.73 6.43
CA ALA A 16 -7.57 7.56 7.42
C ALA A 16 -6.17 7.05 7.75
N VAL A 17 -6.03 5.73 7.98
CA VAL A 17 -4.74 5.09 8.31
C VAL A 17 -3.76 5.18 7.14
N ILE A 18 -4.20 4.96 5.89
CA ILE A 18 -3.31 5.04 4.72
C ILE A 18 -2.85 6.48 4.45
N THR A 19 -3.73 7.46 4.66
CA THR A 19 -3.45 8.86 4.32
C THR A 19 -2.60 9.57 5.38
N SER A 20 -2.80 9.24 6.66
CA SER A 20 -2.19 9.97 7.79
C SER A 20 -1.44 9.11 8.78
N GLY A 21 -1.47 7.78 8.62
CA GLY A 21 -0.78 6.85 9.51
C GLY A 21 0.73 6.86 9.33
N HIS A 22 1.44 6.45 10.39
CA HIS A 22 2.86 6.19 10.33
C HIS A 22 3.12 4.86 9.60
N ILE A 23 4.04 4.85 8.64
CA ILE A 23 4.36 3.67 7.83
C ILE A 23 5.70 3.08 8.29
N GLU A 24 5.69 1.80 8.64
CA GLU A 24 6.88 1.01 8.92
C GLU A 24 7.06 -0.12 7.90
N LEU A 25 8.26 -0.22 7.30
CA LEU A 25 8.55 -1.27 6.33
C LEU A 25 8.84 -2.59 7.04
N ILE A 26 8.01 -3.60 6.80
CA ILE A 26 8.20 -4.96 7.35
C ILE A 26 9.20 -5.75 6.50
N GLY A 27 9.16 -5.59 5.18
CA GLY A 27 10.06 -6.32 4.30
C GLY A 27 9.84 -6.10 2.82
N ARG A 28 10.76 -6.62 2.01
CA ARG A 28 10.68 -6.55 0.55
C ARG A 28 10.00 -7.79 -0.01
N MET A 29 9.02 -7.60 -0.89
CA MET A 29 8.36 -8.69 -1.59
C MET A 29 9.27 -9.24 -2.71
N PRO A 30 9.62 -10.52 -2.70
CA PRO A 30 10.38 -11.13 -3.79
C PRO A 30 9.53 -11.24 -5.06
N TRP A 31 10.19 -11.28 -6.21
CA TRP A 31 9.59 -11.51 -7.54
C TRP A 31 8.61 -10.46 -8.09
N SER A 32 8.60 -9.24 -7.54
CA SER A 32 7.92 -8.11 -8.18
C SER A 32 8.80 -7.46 -9.25
N SER A 33 8.19 -7.01 -10.35
CA SER A 33 8.88 -6.30 -11.45
C SER A 33 9.45 -4.95 -11.04
N ASN A 34 8.84 -4.30 -10.03
CA ASN A 34 9.27 -3.04 -9.43
C ASN A 34 9.59 -3.23 -7.94
N ALA A 35 10.25 -2.24 -7.33
CA ALA A 35 10.46 -2.24 -5.88
C ALA A 35 9.11 -2.28 -5.15
N THR A 36 8.86 -3.34 -4.38
CA THR A 36 7.59 -3.57 -3.68
C THR A 36 7.88 -4.01 -2.27
N PHE A 37 7.30 -3.31 -1.30
CA PHE A 37 7.52 -3.56 0.11
C PHE A 37 6.19 -3.84 0.81
N LEU A 38 6.20 -4.83 1.70
CA LEU A 38 5.16 -4.98 2.68
C LEU A 38 5.45 -4.01 3.81
N ALA A 39 4.46 -3.21 4.17
CA ALA A 39 4.54 -2.25 5.25
C ALA A 39 3.31 -2.36 6.16
N GLU A 40 3.45 -1.84 7.36
CA GLU A 40 2.36 -1.64 8.30
C GLU A 40 2.12 -0.15 8.44
N ALA A 41 0.87 0.27 8.29
CA ALA A 41 0.44 1.64 8.53
C ALA A 41 -0.36 1.67 9.84
N THR A 42 0.01 2.58 10.73
CA THR A 42 -0.61 2.69 12.06
C THR A 42 -1.07 4.11 12.35
N LEU A 43 -2.31 4.26 12.84
CA LEU A 43 -2.86 5.52 13.30
C LEU A 43 -3.63 5.30 14.62
N GLY A 44 -3.06 5.75 15.73
CA GLY A 44 -3.65 5.49 17.05
C GLY A 44 -3.62 4.00 17.39
N GLU A 45 -4.80 3.41 17.64
CA GLU A 45 -4.95 1.97 17.90
C GLU A 45 -5.15 1.13 16.63
N ASP A 46 -5.22 1.80 15.47
CA ASP A 46 -5.56 1.17 14.22
C ASP A 46 -4.31 0.81 13.43
N SER A 47 -4.23 -0.43 12.97
CA SER A 47 -3.12 -0.92 12.17
C SER A 47 -3.61 -1.74 10.98
N VAL A 48 -3.07 -1.45 9.80
CA VAL A 48 -3.40 -2.14 8.55
C VAL A 48 -2.13 -2.48 7.76
N ARG A 49 -2.14 -3.62 7.07
CA ARG A 49 -1.05 -3.99 6.16
C ARG A 49 -1.25 -3.30 4.81
N VAL A 50 -0.19 -2.68 4.32
CA VAL A 50 -0.18 -1.94 3.06
C VAL A 50 0.97 -2.39 2.16
N ILE A 51 0.81 -2.17 0.86
CA ILE A 51 1.89 -2.34 -0.11
C ILE A 51 2.45 -0.97 -0.42
N TYR A 52 3.71 -0.75 -0.07
CA TYR A 52 4.44 0.46 -0.39
C TYR A 52 5.25 0.26 -1.68
N LYS A 53 5.01 1.12 -2.66
CA LYS A 53 5.75 1.20 -3.92
C LYS A 53 6.40 2.58 -4.02
N PRO A 54 7.72 2.70 -3.81
CA PRO A 54 8.39 3.97 -3.97
C PRO A 54 8.53 4.31 -5.45
N HIS A 55 8.40 5.59 -5.81
CA HIS A 55 8.69 6.07 -7.16
C HIS A 55 10.12 5.72 -7.62
N ILE A 56 11.09 5.73 -6.70
CA ILE A 56 12.46 5.33 -7.00
C ILE A 56 12.53 3.80 -7.18
N GLY A 57 12.66 3.37 -8.43
CA GLY A 57 12.64 1.95 -8.80
C GLY A 57 11.35 1.50 -9.50
N GLU A 58 10.45 2.42 -9.82
CA GLU A 58 9.41 2.19 -10.80
C GLU A 58 9.98 2.29 -12.22
N ARG A 59 9.79 1.23 -13.01
CA ARG A 59 9.95 1.32 -14.46
C ARG A 59 8.61 1.66 -15.07
N PRO A 60 8.53 2.68 -15.95
CA PRO A 60 7.31 2.96 -16.68
C PRO A 60 6.90 1.72 -17.46
N LEU A 61 5.63 1.36 -17.35
CA LEU A 61 5.06 0.30 -18.15
C LEU A 61 4.84 0.84 -19.57
N TRP A 62 4.91 -0.03 -20.57
CA TRP A 62 4.78 0.34 -21.98
C TRP A 62 3.40 0.93 -22.33
N ASP A 63 2.39 0.67 -21.50
CA ASP A 63 1.02 1.19 -21.56
C ASP A 63 0.80 2.44 -20.69
N PHE A 64 1.79 2.87 -19.89
CA PHE A 64 1.74 4.07 -19.04
C PHE A 64 3.01 4.93 -19.24
N PRO A 65 3.08 5.69 -20.35
CA PRO A 65 4.29 6.43 -20.76
C PRO A 65 4.73 7.51 -19.76
N ASP A 66 3.81 8.04 -18.94
CA ASP A 66 4.09 9.11 -17.97
C ASP A 66 4.46 8.58 -16.56
N GLY A 67 4.50 7.25 -16.37
CA GLY A 67 4.67 6.63 -15.05
C GLY A 67 3.40 6.66 -14.19
N LEU A 68 3.51 6.26 -12.92
CA LEU A 68 2.43 6.42 -11.93
C LEU A 68 2.48 7.86 -11.39
N CYS A 69 1.54 8.67 -11.88
CA CYS A 69 1.24 10.00 -11.36
C CYS A 69 0.51 9.95 -10.02
#